data_AF-A0A2V2RKG3-F1
#
_entry.id   AF-A0A2V2RKG3-F1
#
_cell.length_a   1.000
_cell.length_b   1.000
_cell.length_c   1.000
_cell.angle_alpha   90.00
_cell.angle_beta   90.00
_cell.angle_gamma   90.00
#
_symmetry.space_group_name_H-M   'P 1'
#
loop_
_entity.id
_entity.type
_entity.pdbx_description
1 polymer ?
#
loop_
_entity_poly.entity_id
_entity_poly.type
_entity_poly.pdbx_seq_one_letter_code
_entity_poly.pdbx_strand_id
1 'polypeptide(L)' 'MKRSQVRAKFYVICVWCGITIREDKAEDSEGMCLRCFYKILAQRYQAQRRTRCAGRVSDR' A
#
# COMPACT_ATOMS: atom_id res chain seq x y z
N MET A 1 -13.82 7.41 42.88
CA MET A 1 -13.05 7.86 41.70
C MET A 1 -12.86 6.68 40.75
N LYS A 2 -13.62 6.60 39.64
CA LYS A 2 -13.47 5.52 38.65
C LYS A 2 -12.34 5.90 37.70
N ARG A 3 -11.20 5.19 37.79
CA ARG A 3 -10.10 5.32 36.81
C ARG A 3 -10.60 4.75 35.48
N SER A 4 -10.94 5.64 34.54
CA SER A 4 -11.24 5.26 33.16
C SER A 4 -9.98 4.64 32.55
N GLN A 5 -10.02 3.33 32.35
CA GLN A 5 -8.93 2.58 31.76
C GLN A 5 -8.84 2.98 30.28
N VAL A 6 -7.87 3.84 29.94
CA VAL A 6 -7.57 4.18 28.55
C VAL A 6 -7.01 2.91 27.91
N ARG A 7 -7.84 2.15 27.21
CA ARG A 7 -7.38 1.04 26.39
C ARG A 7 -6.56 1.64 25.25
N ALA A 8 -5.28 1.30 25.18
CA ALA A 8 -4.45 1.66 24.05
C ALA A 8 -5.11 1.14 22.77
N LYS A 9 -5.28 2.02 21.78
CA LYS A 9 -5.73 1.65 20.44
C LYS A 9 -4.50 1.48 19.59
N PHE A 10 -4.38 0.32 18.95
CA PHE A 10 -3.33 0.04 17.98
C PHE A 10 -3.90 0.16 16.57
N TYR A 11 -3.04 0.44 15.60
CA TYR A 11 -3.45 0.66 14.22
C TYR A 11 -2.54 -0.06 13.23
N VAL A 12 -3.16 -0.57 12.17
CA VAL A 12 -2.43 -0.97 10.97
C VAL A 12 -2.36 0.23 10.04
N ILE A 13 -1.15 0.71 9.72
CA ILE A 13 -0.93 1.89 8.89
C ILE A 13 -0.38 1.48 7.52
N CYS A 14 -0.81 2.16 6.46
CA CYS A 14 -0.23 1.94 5.15
C CYS A 14 1.19 2.51 5.07
N VAL A 15 2.18 1.66 4.82
CA VAL A 15 3.60 2.06 4.69
C VAL A 15 3.85 3.09 3.56
N TRP A 16 2.98 3.12 2.54
CA TRP A 16 3.18 3.99 1.37
C TRP A 16 2.53 5.38 1.53
N CYS A 17 1.34 5.46 2.12
CA CYS A 17 0.57 6.72 2.19
C CYS A 17 0.19 7.16 3.60
N GLY A 18 0.55 6.38 4.62
CA GLY A 18 0.29 6.70 6.03
C GLY A 18 -1.17 6.58 6.45
N ILE A 19 -2.09 6.14 5.57
CA ILE A 19 -3.50 6.00 5.96
C ILE A 19 -3.69 4.82 6.91
N THR A 20 -4.50 5.00 7.94
CA THR A 20 -4.97 3.91 8.79
C THR A 20 -5.82 2.94 7.97
N ILE A 21 -5.40 1.68 7.92
CA ILE A 21 -6.10 0.60 7.21
C ILE A 21 -7.20 0.02 8.12
N ARG A 22 -6.86 -0.27 9.38
CA ARG A 22 -7.78 -0.79 10.39
C ARG A 22 -7.21 -0.59 11.80
N GLU A 23 -8.07 -0.71 12.82
CA GLU A 23 -7.62 -0.87 14.20
C GLU A 23 -7.02 -2.28 14.38
N ASP A 24 -5.91 -2.37 15.11
CA ASP A 24 -5.32 -3.61 15.60
C ASP A 24 -5.61 -3.76 17.09
N LYS A 25 -5.58 -5.02 17.58
CA LYS A 25 -5.88 -5.35 18.98
C LYS A 25 -4.62 -5.56 19.81
N ALA A 26 -3.46 -5.79 19.18
CA ALA A 26 -2.24 -6.19 19.86
C ALA A 26 -1.13 -5.14 19.78
N GLU A 27 -0.81 -4.66 18.57
CA GLU A 27 0.30 -3.76 18.33
C GLU A 27 0.12 -2.93 17.06
N ASP A 28 0.83 -1.80 16.97
CA ASP A 28 0.90 -1.04 15.73
C ASP A 28 1.65 -1.86 14.68
N SER A 29 1.11 -1.90 13.47
CA SER A 29 1.68 -2.70 12.39
C SER A 29 1.60 -1.98 11.06
N GLU A 30 2.42 -2.42 10.11
CA GLU A 30 2.48 -1.84 8.77
C GLU A 30 1.81 -2.76 7.74
N GLY A 31 1.13 -2.15 6.78
CA GLY A 31 0.50 -2.85 5.67
C GLY A 31 0.48 -2.02 4.39
N MET A 32 -0.18 -2.54 3.36
CA MET A 32 -0.41 -1.82 2.12
C MET A 32 -1.91 -1.65 1.87
N CYS A 33 -2.37 -0.42 1.73
CA CYS A 33 -3.75 -0.17 1.36
C CYS A 33 -3.98 -0.54 -0.12
N LEU A 34 -5.20 -0.95 -0.46
CA LEU A 34 -5.58 -1.37 -1.81
C LEU A 34 -5.30 -0.27 -2.86
N ARG A 35 -5.50 1.00 -2.50
CA ARG A 35 -5.21 2.14 -3.38
C ARG A 35 -3.74 2.20 -3.78
N CYS A 36 -2.81 2.07 -2.83
CA CYS A 36 -1.39 2.07 -3.13
C CYS A 36 -0.97 0.80 -3.86
N PHE A 37 -1.54 -0.36 -3.48
CA PHE A 37 -1.32 -1.63 -4.18
C PHE A 37 -1.66 -1.53 -5.68
N TYR A 38 -2.87 -1.06 -6.02
CA TYR A 38 -3.27 -0.90 -7.42
C TYR A 38 -2.48 0.15 -8.18
N LYS A 39 -2.03 1.23 -7.51
CA LYS A 39 -1.15 2.23 -8.12
C LYS A 39 0.20 1.61 -8.53
N ILE A 40 0.81 0.82 -7.65
CA ILE A 40 2.05 0.11 -7.93
C ILE A 40 1.84 -0.90 -9.06
N LEU A 41 0.75 -1.67 -9.02
CA LEU A 41 0.43 -2.65 -10.05
C LEU A 41 0.27 -2.00 -11.43
N ALA A 42 -0.46 -0.88 -11.51
CA ALA A 42 -0.64 -0.12 -12.75
C ALA A 42 0.69 0.41 -13.29
N GLN A 43 1.56 0.94 -12.43
CA GLN A 43 2.90 1.40 -12.83
C GLN A 43 3.75 0.25 -13.39
N ARG A 44 3.74 -0.91 -12.74
CA ARG A 44 4.46 -2.11 -13.21
C ARG A 44 3.93 -2.58 -14.57
N TYR A 45 2.61 -2.63 -14.74
CA TYR A 45 1.99 -3.01 -16.00
C TYR A 45 2.33 -2.05 -17.14
N GLN A 46 2.29 -0.74 -16.88
CA GLN A 46 2.69 0.27 -17.86
C GLN A 46 4.17 0.17 -18.23
N ALA A 47 5.05 -0.05 -17.25
CA ALA A 47 6.48 -0.27 -17.49
C ALA A 47 6.71 -1.49 -18.39
N GLN A 48 6.07 -2.63 -18.09
CA GLN A 48 6.17 -3.85 -18.91
C GLN A 48 5.63 -3.65 -20.33
N ARG A 49 4.51 -2.93 -20.50
CA ARG A 49 3.98 -2.60 -21.83
C ARG A 49 4.95 -1.76 -22.65
N ARG A 50 5.57 -0.74 -22.04
CA ARG A 50 6.58 0.09 -22.71
C ARG A 50 7.79 -0.73 -23.15
N THR A 51 8.28 -1.64 -22.30
CA THR A 51 9.38 -2.55 -22.65
C THR A 51 9.03 -3.47 -23.83
N ARG A 52 7.79 -3.99 -23.89
CA ARG A 52 7.33 -4.82 -25.02
C ARG A 52 7.21 -4.05 -26.34
N CYS A 53 6.84 -2.77 -26.31
CA CYS A 53 6.72 -1.94 -27.52
C CYS A 53 8.07 -1.38 -28.00
N ALA A 54 9.06 -1.24 -27.10
CA ALA A 54 10.41 -0.78 -27.45
C ALA A 54 11.26 -1.84 -28.21
N GLY A 55 10.78 -3.09 -28.32
CA GLY A 55 11.45 -4.17 -29.05
C GLY A 55 11.03 -4.36 -30.51
N ARG A 56 10.13 -3.51 -31.06
CA ARG A 56 9.79 -3.51 -32.49
C ARG A 56 10.46 -2.33 -33.20
N VAL A 57 11.79 -2.36 -33.26
CA VAL A 57 12.47 -1.70 -34.39
C VAL A 57 12.32 -2.67 -35.54
N SER A 58 11.38 -2.39 -36.45
CA SER A 58 11.35 -3.06 -37.75
C SER A 58 12.57 -2.54 -38.50
N ASP A 59 13.65 -3.32 -38.54
CA ASP A 59 14.72 -3.11 -39.52
C ASP A 59 14.06 -3.14 -40.90
N ARG A 60 14.13 -2.00 -41.58
CA ARG A 60 13.58 -1.77 -42.90
C ARG A 60 14.72 -1.56 -43.86
#